data_AF-A0A1G3M0K4-F1
#
_entry.id   AF-A0A1G3M0K4-F1
#
_cell.length_a   1.000
_cell.length_b   1.000
_cell.length_c   1.000
_cell.angle_alpha   90.00
_cell.angle_beta   90.00
_cell.angle_gamma   90.00
#
_symmetry.space_group_name_H-M   'P 1'
#
loop_
_entity.id
_entity.type
_entity.pdbx_description
1 polymer ?
#
loop_
_entity_poly.entity_id
_entity_poly.type
_entity_poly.pdbx_seq_one_letter_code
_entity_poly.pdbx_strand_id
1 'polypeptide(L)'
;MHAHSVLRLSACLLLLLSFPFTAGAQEANQGFLTARQILEDNCSACHDWTASFQGVADPSRVTPGSPDKSRLYTMVASDEMPMGGQPLPVTQKNLLLAWIAAGATESEEPLVLTLPEAAQPEAAAAPSSALPAPPVRRFNKLKFHQFSGFTSASLFLAAGAIGVVQVGTLISASHSYRDANGIDENDISSQCASYIIDLWNDPEHLALRWTHVGLLTAGEGFYLYNTVTGIGMLSKERPGLSAQDLHRYAFFTHASLMLAQIILGVFTTEVLSRGDHWSIIGLGVAHTAVGFTIPLVMIGSGVAVRRMLKM
;
A
#
# COMPACT_ATOMS: atom_id res chain seq x y z
N MET A 1 28.10 23.63 -30.23
CA MET A 1 28.22 22.76 -29.04
C MET A 1 27.20 21.65 -29.19
N HIS A 2 27.65 20.39 -29.24
CA HIS A 2 26.83 19.24 -29.64
C HIS A 2 25.97 18.72 -28.49
N ALA A 3 24.65 18.78 -28.68
CA ALA A 3 23.66 18.16 -27.82
C ALA A 3 23.16 16.88 -28.49
N HIS A 4 23.75 15.72 -28.19
CA HIS A 4 23.15 14.39 -28.42
C HIS A 4 23.99 13.34 -27.67
N SER A 5 23.54 12.86 -26.49
CA SER A 5 23.82 11.49 -25.99
C SER A 5 23.26 11.27 -24.58
N VAL A 6 21.95 11.06 -24.44
CA VAL A 6 21.39 10.38 -23.26
C VAL A 6 20.17 9.56 -23.67
N LEU A 7 20.36 8.41 -24.30
CA LEU A 7 19.26 7.46 -24.54
C LEU A 7 19.74 6.02 -24.76
N ARG A 8 20.37 5.37 -23.77
CA ARG A 8 20.57 3.91 -23.75
C ARG A 8 20.65 3.37 -22.32
N LEU A 9 19.50 3.14 -21.68
CA LEU A 9 19.38 2.31 -20.47
C LEU A 9 17.93 1.79 -20.35
N SER A 10 17.60 0.77 -21.14
CA SER A 10 16.34 0.02 -21.04
C SER A 10 16.50 -1.31 -21.74
N ALA A 11 17.00 -2.35 -21.05
CA ALA A 11 16.97 -3.72 -21.56
C ALA A 11 17.22 -4.87 -20.56
N CYS A 12 17.49 -4.65 -19.26
CA CYS A 12 18.04 -5.74 -18.41
C CYS A 12 17.20 -6.18 -17.19
N LEU A 13 15.90 -5.84 -17.09
CA LEU A 13 15.10 -6.11 -15.88
C LEU A 13 13.87 -7.01 -16.12
N LEU A 14 14.01 -8.10 -16.90
CA LEU A 14 12.86 -8.93 -17.30
C LEU A 14 13.13 -10.45 -17.34
N LEU A 15 13.93 -10.99 -16.42
CA LEU A 15 14.35 -12.40 -16.47
C LEU A 15 14.49 -13.13 -15.12
N LEU A 16 13.61 -12.84 -14.16
CA LEU A 16 13.47 -13.65 -12.94
C LEU A 16 11.99 -13.69 -12.55
N LEU A 17 11.29 -14.83 -12.75
CA LEU A 17 10.15 -15.31 -11.95
C LEU A 17 9.48 -16.52 -12.65
N SER A 18 10.05 -17.71 -12.48
CA SER A 18 9.38 -18.98 -12.78
C SER A 18 9.66 -19.96 -11.64
N PHE A 19 8.81 -19.91 -10.61
CA PHE A 19 8.76 -20.95 -9.58
C PHE A 19 7.65 -21.95 -9.92
N PRO A 20 7.92 -23.27 -9.91
CA PRO A 20 6.88 -24.28 -10.09
C PRO A 20 5.95 -24.26 -8.87
N PHE A 21 4.64 -24.17 -9.13
CA PHE A 21 3.62 -24.40 -8.11
C PHE A 21 3.62 -25.89 -7.76
N THR A 22 4.10 -26.23 -6.56
CA THR A 22 3.83 -27.54 -5.97
C THR A 22 2.36 -27.59 -5.60
N ALA A 23 1.64 -28.58 -6.14
CA ALA A 23 0.29 -28.91 -5.71
C ALA A 23 0.36 -29.32 -4.23
N GLY A 24 -0.16 -28.47 -3.35
CA GLY A 24 -0.14 -28.72 -1.91
C GLY A 24 -0.93 -29.98 -1.58
N ALA A 25 -0.30 -30.91 -0.85
CA ALA A 25 -0.99 -32.01 -0.22
C ALA A 25 -2.08 -31.43 0.70
N GLN A 26 -3.32 -31.87 0.51
CA GLN A 26 -4.45 -31.43 1.33
C GLN A 26 -4.20 -31.89 2.77
N GLU A 27 -4.02 -30.94 3.69
CA GLU A 27 -3.88 -31.25 5.11
C GLU A 27 -5.07 -32.07 5.61
N ALA A 28 -4.77 -33.05 6.48
CA ALA A 28 -5.80 -33.87 7.10
C ALA A 28 -6.74 -32.99 7.94
N ASN A 29 -8.04 -33.20 7.81
CA ASN A 29 -9.07 -32.55 8.63
C ASN A 29 -8.94 -33.04 10.09
N GLN A 30 -8.73 -32.11 11.01
CA GLN A 30 -8.50 -32.32 12.45
C GLN A 30 -9.59 -31.63 13.29
N GLY A 31 -10.85 -31.71 12.88
CA GLY A 31 -11.94 -31.23 13.72
C GLY A 31 -11.94 -29.71 13.87
N PHE A 32 -12.01 -29.25 15.12
CA PHE A 32 -11.93 -27.84 15.49
C PHE A 32 -10.59 -27.19 15.09
N LEU A 33 -9.47 -27.91 15.13
CA LEU A 33 -8.16 -27.31 14.79
C LEU A 33 -8.14 -26.79 13.35
N THR A 34 -8.73 -27.54 12.41
CA THR A 34 -8.88 -27.08 11.02
C THR A 34 -9.84 -25.90 10.90
N ALA A 35 -10.97 -25.92 11.61
CA ALA A 35 -11.91 -24.79 11.62
C ALA A 35 -11.27 -23.52 12.20
N ARG A 36 -10.52 -23.65 13.30
CA ARG A 36 -9.76 -22.56 13.91
C ARG A 36 -8.71 -22.02 12.96
N GLN A 37 -7.94 -22.88 12.30
CA GLN A 37 -6.93 -22.45 11.33
C GLN A 37 -7.56 -21.62 10.19
N ILE A 38 -8.70 -22.06 9.65
CA ILE A 38 -9.43 -21.29 8.63
C ILE A 38 -9.80 -19.89 9.15
N LEU A 39 -10.35 -19.80 10.37
CA LEU A 39 -10.73 -18.53 10.97
C LEU A 39 -9.52 -17.67 11.33
N GLU A 40 -8.42 -18.28 11.75
CA GLU A 40 -7.18 -17.58 12.07
C GLU A 40 -6.57 -16.98 10.81
N ASP A 41 -6.44 -17.75 9.73
CA ASP A 41 -5.86 -17.32 8.46
C ASP A 41 -6.70 -16.23 7.77
N ASN A 42 -8.02 -16.29 7.92
CA ASN A 42 -8.93 -15.48 7.11
C ASN A 42 -9.68 -14.39 7.90
N CYS A 43 -9.73 -14.47 9.23
CA CYS A 43 -10.57 -13.59 10.05
C CYS A 43 -9.79 -12.89 11.18
N SER A 44 -8.70 -13.47 11.71
CA SER A 44 -8.00 -12.95 12.89
C SER A 44 -7.46 -11.52 12.75
N ALA A 45 -7.15 -11.10 11.51
CA ALA A 45 -6.67 -9.74 11.23
C ALA A 45 -7.66 -8.65 11.67
N CYS A 46 -8.96 -8.96 11.69
CA CYS A 46 -10.03 -8.02 12.07
C CYS A 46 -10.83 -8.49 13.29
N HIS A 47 -10.73 -9.77 13.65
CA HIS A 47 -11.57 -10.42 14.65
C HIS A 47 -10.72 -11.13 15.69
N ASP A 48 -10.54 -10.49 16.84
CA ASP A 48 -9.74 -11.00 17.95
C ASP A 48 -10.34 -12.24 18.63
N TRP A 49 -11.66 -12.40 18.54
CA TRP A 49 -12.37 -13.56 19.06
C TRP A 49 -12.01 -14.88 18.36
N THR A 50 -11.31 -14.85 17.22
CA THR A 50 -10.89 -16.09 16.53
C THR A 50 -9.74 -16.80 17.25
N ALA A 51 -9.09 -16.13 18.21
CA ALA A 51 -7.90 -16.65 18.91
C ALA A 51 -8.20 -17.77 19.92
N SER A 52 -9.47 -18.00 20.28
CA SER A 52 -9.84 -19.04 21.24
C SER A 52 -11.13 -19.74 20.87
N PHE A 53 -11.30 -20.97 21.36
CA PHE A 53 -12.53 -21.72 21.21
C PHE A 53 -13.75 -20.95 21.74
N GLN A 54 -13.65 -20.37 22.94
CA GLN A 54 -14.75 -19.64 23.57
C GLN A 54 -15.16 -18.40 22.77
N GLY A 55 -14.21 -17.72 22.13
CA GLY A 55 -14.51 -16.56 21.29
C GLY A 55 -15.21 -16.95 19.99
N VAL A 56 -14.79 -18.05 19.36
CA VAL A 56 -15.40 -18.58 18.13
C VAL A 56 -16.79 -19.18 18.43
N ALA A 57 -16.91 -20.00 19.47
CA ALA A 57 -18.13 -20.72 19.84
C ALA A 57 -19.16 -19.87 20.63
N ASP A 58 -18.93 -18.56 20.73
CA ASP A 58 -19.84 -17.63 21.37
C ASP A 58 -21.25 -17.69 20.75
N PRO A 59 -22.33 -17.78 21.55
CA PRO A 59 -23.70 -17.88 21.07
C PRO A 59 -24.16 -16.74 20.14
N SER A 60 -23.50 -15.56 20.20
CA SER A 60 -23.77 -14.45 19.28
C SER A 60 -23.23 -14.66 17.86
N ARG A 61 -22.37 -15.66 17.65
CA ARG A 61 -21.69 -15.97 16.37
C ARG A 61 -22.07 -17.36 15.87
N VAL A 62 -22.10 -18.34 16.77
CA VAL A 62 -22.33 -19.76 16.45
C VAL A 62 -23.51 -20.28 17.24
N THR A 63 -24.43 -20.96 16.54
CA THR A 63 -25.49 -21.77 17.13
C THR A 63 -25.14 -23.24 16.87
N PRO A 64 -24.64 -23.97 17.88
CA PRO A 64 -24.29 -25.39 17.75
C PRO A 64 -25.39 -26.23 17.11
N GLY A 65 -25.03 -27.05 16.14
CA GLY A 65 -25.95 -27.92 15.39
C GLY A 65 -26.85 -27.20 14.38
N SER A 66 -26.74 -25.88 14.23
CA SER A 66 -27.57 -25.09 13.30
C SER A 66 -26.75 -24.06 12.53
N PRO A 67 -26.03 -24.48 11.48
CA PRO A 67 -25.22 -23.57 10.66
C PRO A 67 -26.02 -22.41 10.06
N ASP A 68 -27.24 -22.66 9.60
CA ASP A 68 -28.09 -21.62 8.98
C ASP A 68 -28.55 -20.54 9.97
N LYS A 69 -28.48 -20.82 11.28
CA LYS A 69 -28.75 -19.86 12.35
C LYS A 69 -27.48 -19.23 12.91
N SER A 70 -26.31 -19.73 12.51
CA SER A 70 -25.01 -19.26 12.97
C SER A 70 -24.56 -18.08 12.14
N ARG A 71 -24.55 -16.88 12.74
CA ARG A 71 -24.11 -15.65 12.07
C ARG A 71 -22.73 -15.78 11.41
N LEU A 72 -21.81 -16.50 12.04
CA LEU A 72 -20.49 -16.78 11.46
C LEU A 72 -20.62 -17.48 10.11
N TYR A 73 -21.43 -18.53 10.02
CA TYR A 73 -21.57 -19.30 8.80
C TYR A 73 -22.36 -18.54 7.74
N THR A 74 -23.43 -17.83 8.11
CA THR A 74 -24.25 -17.10 7.13
C THR A 74 -23.43 -16.01 6.41
N MET A 75 -22.58 -15.28 7.14
CA MET A 75 -21.70 -14.26 6.54
C MET A 75 -20.61 -14.86 5.64
N VAL A 76 -20.08 -16.03 6.00
CA VAL A 76 -19.09 -16.74 5.18
C VAL A 76 -19.75 -17.36 3.94
N ALA A 77 -20.95 -17.92 4.10
CA ALA A 77 -21.72 -18.52 3.01
C ALA A 77 -22.12 -17.47 1.96
N SER A 78 -22.51 -16.27 2.39
CA SER A 78 -22.89 -15.14 1.53
C SER A 78 -21.71 -14.36 0.93
N ASP A 79 -20.46 -14.76 1.21
CA ASP A 79 -19.25 -14.06 0.78
C ASP A 79 -19.13 -12.62 1.32
N GLU A 80 -19.78 -12.32 2.43
CA GLU A 80 -19.58 -11.07 3.18
C GLU A 80 -18.29 -11.10 4.00
N MET A 81 -17.85 -12.30 4.40
CA MET A 81 -16.60 -12.54 5.09
C MET A 81 -15.69 -13.49 4.30
N PRO A 82 -14.36 -13.21 4.22
CA PRO A 82 -13.65 -12.09 4.85
C PRO A 82 -13.94 -10.72 4.22
N MET A 83 -14.12 -9.67 5.04
CA MET A 83 -14.51 -8.34 4.56
C MET A 83 -13.48 -7.75 3.58
N GLY A 84 -13.88 -7.57 2.32
CA GLY A 84 -13.00 -7.05 1.25
C GLY A 84 -11.88 -8.00 0.81
N GLY A 85 -11.86 -9.22 1.35
CA GLY A 85 -10.95 -10.31 0.98
C GLY A 85 -11.51 -11.18 -0.14
N GLN A 86 -10.77 -12.26 -0.47
CA GLN A 86 -11.31 -13.31 -1.33
C GLN A 86 -12.30 -14.14 -0.51
N PRO A 87 -13.45 -14.53 -1.10
CA PRO A 87 -14.31 -15.56 -0.54
C PRO A 87 -13.53 -16.78 -0.09
N LEU A 88 -13.96 -17.39 1.02
CA LEU A 88 -13.40 -18.68 1.41
C LEU A 88 -13.67 -19.72 0.29
N PRO A 89 -12.68 -20.55 -0.08
CA PRO A 89 -12.91 -21.70 -0.93
C PRO A 89 -14.07 -22.55 -0.40
N VAL A 90 -14.83 -23.15 -1.32
CA VAL A 90 -16.00 -23.99 -0.99
C VAL A 90 -15.63 -25.07 0.03
N THR A 91 -14.45 -25.65 -0.07
CA THR A 91 -13.93 -26.66 0.87
C THR A 91 -13.82 -26.12 2.31
N GLN A 92 -13.31 -24.89 2.49
CA GLN A 92 -13.21 -24.26 3.81
C GLN A 92 -14.59 -23.89 4.36
N LYS A 93 -15.50 -23.40 3.51
CA LYS A 93 -16.90 -23.17 3.92
C LYS A 93 -17.56 -24.46 4.41
N ASN A 94 -17.36 -25.56 3.69
CA ASN A 94 -17.93 -26.86 4.05
C ASN A 94 -17.35 -27.41 5.36
N LEU A 95 -16.07 -27.14 5.65
CA LEU A 95 -15.47 -27.48 6.95
C LEU A 95 -16.11 -26.68 8.09
N LEU A 96 -16.31 -25.37 7.92
CA LEU A 96 -17.01 -24.55 8.93
C LEU A 96 -18.46 -24.98 9.11
N LEU A 97 -19.17 -25.29 8.02
CA LEU A 97 -20.52 -25.86 8.05
C LEU A 97 -20.55 -27.14 8.88
N ALA A 98 -19.67 -28.10 8.57
CA ALA A 98 -19.63 -29.41 9.21
C ALA A 98 -19.26 -29.30 10.69
N TRP A 99 -18.30 -28.44 11.04
CA TRP A 99 -17.95 -28.19 12.43
C TRP A 99 -19.13 -27.67 13.25
N ILE A 100 -19.86 -26.68 12.72
CA ILE A 100 -21.04 -26.14 13.40
C ILE A 100 -22.16 -27.18 13.48
N ALA A 101 -22.40 -27.93 12.40
CA ALA A 101 -23.40 -28.98 12.36
C ALA A 101 -23.11 -30.11 13.36
N ALA A 102 -21.83 -30.42 13.59
CA ALA A 102 -21.36 -31.37 14.60
C ALA A 102 -21.43 -30.85 16.04
N GLY A 103 -22.04 -29.68 16.26
CA GLY A 103 -22.22 -29.09 17.59
C GLY A 103 -21.12 -28.10 18.00
N ALA A 104 -20.27 -27.67 17.06
CA ALA A 104 -19.22 -26.66 17.29
C ALA A 104 -18.35 -26.96 18.53
N THR A 105 -17.97 -28.23 18.71
CA THR A 105 -17.17 -28.68 19.87
C THR A 105 -15.67 -28.40 19.65
N GLU A 106 -14.88 -28.45 20.72
CA GLU A 106 -13.41 -28.33 20.67
C GLU A 106 -12.73 -29.67 20.27
N SER A 107 -13.50 -30.62 19.73
CA SER A 107 -12.98 -31.95 19.37
C SER A 107 -11.96 -31.87 18.24
N GLU A 108 -10.85 -32.62 18.39
CA GLU A 108 -9.84 -32.83 17.35
C GLU A 108 -10.25 -33.95 16.37
N GLU A 109 -11.36 -34.65 16.64
CA GLU A 109 -11.84 -35.71 15.77
C GLU A 109 -12.14 -35.16 14.36
N PRO A 110 -11.68 -35.86 13.30
CA PRO A 110 -11.93 -35.44 11.93
C PRO A 110 -13.42 -35.19 11.67
N LEU A 111 -13.76 -34.02 11.11
CA LEU A 111 -15.16 -33.75 10.77
C LEU A 111 -15.58 -34.67 9.65
N VAL A 112 -16.72 -35.34 9.84
CA VAL A 112 -17.38 -36.06 8.76
C VAL A 112 -17.93 -35.02 7.80
N LEU A 113 -17.18 -34.77 6.73
CA LEU A 113 -17.68 -34.02 5.58
C LEU A 113 -18.63 -34.93 4.81
N THR A 114 -19.81 -35.18 5.36
CA THR A 114 -20.98 -35.46 4.52
C THR A 114 -21.26 -34.15 3.80
N LEU A 115 -20.51 -33.91 2.71
CA LEU A 115 -20.99 -33.05 1.65
C LEU A 115 -22.42 -33.55 1.41
N PRO A 116 -23.44 -32.66 1.46
CA PRO A 116 -24.73 -33.05 0.93
C PRO A 116 -24.40 -33.61 -0.44
N GLU A 117 -24.66 -34.90 -0.65
CA GLU A 117 -24.58 -35.57 -1.95
C GLU A 117 -25.20 -34.54 -2.88
N ALA A 118 -24.35 -33.88 -3.67
CA ALA A 118 -24.82 -32.80 -4.49
C ALA A 118 -26.00 -33.41 -5.22
N ALA A 119 -27.13 -32.70 -5.25
CA ALA A 119 -28.07 -32.90 -6.31
C ALA A 119 -27.24 -32.94 -7.58
N GLN A 120 -26.89 -34.16 -8.03
CA GLN A 120 -26.37 -34.38 -9.35
C GLN A 120 -27.42 -33.71 -10.21
N PRO A 121 -27.05 -32.75 -11.06
CA PRO A 121 -28.04 -32.03 -11.84
C PRO A 121 -28.84 -33.08 -12.59
N GLU A 122 -30.07 -33.29 -12.12
CA GLU A 122 -31.02 -34.21 -12.70
C GLU A 122 -31.14 -33.76 -14.15
N ALA A 123 -30.76 -34.65 -15.04
CA ALA A 123 -30.74 -34.38 -16.46
C ALA A 123 -32.12 -33.89 -16.90
N ALA A 124 -32.12 -32.81 -17.70
CA ALA A 124 -33.20 -32.36 -18.55
C ALA A 124 -34.41 -31.66 -17.89
N ALA A 125 -34.19 -30.41 -17.45
CA ALA A 125 -35.14 -29.34 -17.72
C ALA A 125 -34.45 -28.30 -18.63
N ALA A 126 -35.16 -27.87 -19.66
CA ALA A 126 -34.68 -27.13 -20.84
C ALA A 126 -33.70 -25.97 -20.54
N PRO A 127 -32.76 -25.67 -21.46
CA PRO A 127 -31.82 -24.57 -21.30
C PRO A 127 -32.57 -23.23 -21.29
N SER A 128 -32.80 -22.69 -20.10
CA SER A 128 -33.10 -21.28 -19.95
C SER A 128 -31.86 -20.51 -20.40
N SER A 129 -31.96 -19.87 -21.56
CA SER A 129 -30.95 -19.03 -22.19
C SER A 129 -30.75 -17.70 -21.46
N ALA A 130 -30.69 -17.72 -20.13
CA ALA A 130 -30.23 -16.59 -19.34
C ALA A 130 -28.70 -16.61 -19.40
N LEU A 131 -28.13 -15.72 -20.21
CA LEU A 131 -26.69 -15.47 -20.22
C LEU A 131 -26.22 -15.28 -18.77
N PRO A 132 -25.20 -16.02 -18.31
CA PRO A 132 -24.65 -15.81 -16.98
C PRO A 132 -24.26 -14.34 -16.86
N ALA A 133 -24.80 -13.65 -15.86
CA ALA A 133 -24.43 -12.28 -15.59
C ALA A 133 -22.89 -12.21 -15.50
N PRO A 134 -22.25 -11.23 -16.16
CA PRO A 134 -20.81 -11.11 -16.10
C PRO A 134 -20.37 -11.06 -14.63
N PRO A 135 -19.31 -11.79 -14.25
CA PRO A 135 -18.86 -11.82 -12.88
C PRO A 135 -18.56 -10.38 -12.45
N VAL A 136 -19.29 -9.90 -11.45
CA VAL A 136 -19.03 -8.59 -10.84
C VAL A 136 -17.60 -8.64 -10.32
N ARG A 137 -16.68 -7.91 -10.96
CA ARG A 137 -15.29 -7.79 -10.50
C ARG A 137 -15.31 -7.11 -9.13
N ARG A 138 -15.31 -7.90 -8.06
CA ARG A 138 -15.20 -7.39 -6.70
C ARG A 138 -13.80 -6.81 -6.49
N PHE A 139 -13.75 -5.57 -6.05
CA PHE A 139 -12.53 -4.83 -5.77
C PHE A 139 -11.82 -5.43 -4.54
N ASN A 140 -10.59 -5.92 -4.71
CA ASN A 140 -9.79 -6.45 -3.61
C ASN A 140 -9.06 -5.30 -2.90
N LYS A 141 -9.55 -4.90 -1.73
CA LYS A 141 -9.04 -3.73 -0.98
C LYS A 141 -7.59 -3.88 -0.58
N LEU A 142 -7.15 -5.09 -0.17
CA LEU A 142 -5.77 -5.33 0.24
C LEU A 142 -4.80 -5.21 -0.93
N LYS A 143 -5.10 -5.83 -2.07
CA LYS A 143 -4.28 -5.73 -3.28
C LYS A 143 -4.23 -4.29 -3.77
N PHE A 144 -5.37 -3.60 -3.73
CA PHE A 144 -5.42 -2.19 -4.07
C PHE A 144 -4.54 -1.37 -3.12
N HIS A 145 -4.67 -1.56 -1.81
CA HIS A 145 -3.90 -0.84 -0.79
C HIS A 145 -2.38 -0.98 -0.99
N GLN A 146 -1.92 -2.21 -1.24
CA GLN A 146 -0.53 -2.50 -1.56
C GLN A 146 -0.11 -1.79 -2.86
N PHE A 147 -0.90 -1.93 -3.92
CA PHE A 147 -0.60 -1.31 -5.20
C PHE A 147 -0.52 0.22 -5.12
N SER A 148 -1.52 0.87 -4.51
CA SER A 148 -1.55 2.32 -4.34
C SER A 148 -0.42 2.81 -3.44
N GLY A 149 -0.09 2.08 -2.37
CA GLY A 149 1.03 2.41 -1.49
C GLY A 149 2.38 2.40 -2.21
N PHE A 150 2.66 1.34 -2.99
CA PHE A 150 3.89 1.25 -3.77
C PHE A 150 3.95 2.26 -4.91
N THR A 151 2.83 2.49 -5.59
CA THR A 151 2.73 3.50 -6.66
C THR A 151 3.00 4.89 -6.10
N SER A 152 2.37 5.24 -4.99
CA SER A 152 2.59 6.51 -4.28
C SER A 152 4.06 6.69 -3.86
N ALA A 153 4.65 5.70 -3.19
CA ALA A 153 6.07 5.77 -2.79
C ALA A 153 7.01 5.93 -4.00
N SER A 154 6.71 5.27 -5.12
CA SER A 154 7.49 5.38 -6.36
C SER A 154 7.38 6.77 -6.99
N LEU A 155 6.18 7.37 -6.98
CA LEU A 155 5.95 8.74 -7.44
C LEU A 155 6.69 9.75 -6.57
N PHE A 156 6.70 9.57 -5.24
CA PHE A 156 7.48 10.39 -4.33
C PHE A 156 8.98 10.29 -4.57
N LEU A 157 9.50 9.08 -4.79
CA LEU A 157 10.91 8.89 -5.12
C LEU A 157 11.28 9.57 -6.45
N ALA A 158 10.42 9.44 -7.47
CA ALA A 158 10.60 10.12 -8.75
C ALA A 158 10.55 11.65 -8.58
N ALA A 159 9.61 12.17 -7.79
CA ALA A 159 9.55 13.58 -7.46
C ALA A 159 10.85 14.06 -6.79
N GLY A 160 11.38 13.31 -5.82
CA GLY A 160 12.66 13.59 -5.17
C GLY A 160 13.82 13.66 -6.17
N ALA A 161 13.91 12.68 -7.09
CA ALA A 161 14.93 12.68 -8.14
C ALA A 161 14.83 13.90 -9.07
N ILE A 162 13.63 14.26 -9.52
CA ILE A 162 13.40 15.46 -10.34
C ILE A 162 13.76 16.73 -9.57
N GLY A 163 13.44 16.81 -8.28
CA GLY A 163 13.82 17.93 -7.41
C GLY A 163 15.34 18.10 -7.32
N VAL A 164 16.10 17.01 -7.17
CA VAL A 164 17.57 17.03 -7.19
C VAL A 164 18.11 17.52 -8.53
N VAL A 165 17.57 17.03 -9.65
CA VAL A 165 17.96 17.48 -10.99
C VAL A 165 17.70 18.98 -11.17
N GLN A 166 16.53 19.46 -10.72
CA GLN A 166 16.19 20.88 -10.77
C GLN A 166 17.17 21.73 -9.97
N VAL A 167 17.48 21.36 -8.72
CA VAL A 167 18.42 22.12 -7.89
C VAL A 167 19.84 22.05 -8.46
N GLY A 168 20.27 20.88 -8.94
CA GLY A 168 21.59 20.68 -9.53
C GLY A 168 21.80 21.52 -10.80
N THR A 169 20.79 21.59 -11.66
CA THR A 169 20.83 22.43 -12.87
C THR A 169 20.84 23.92 -12.54
N LEU A 170 20.05 24.36 -11.54
CA LEU A 170 20.08 25.76 -11.06
C LEU A 170 21.46 26.16 -10.52
N ILE A 171 22.07 25.32 -9.67
CA ILE A 171 23.42 25.55 -9.12
C ILE A 171 24.44 25.61 -10.26
N SER A 172 24.40 24.64 -11.18
CA SER A 172 25.33 24.57 -12.31
C SER A 172 25.23 25.80 -13.21
N ALA A 173 24.01 26.24 -13.55
CA ALA A 173 23.78 27.42 -14.38
C ALA A 173 24.25 28.71 -13.70
N SER A 174 23.97 28.84 -12.40
CA SER A 174 24.38 30.01 -11.60
C SER A 174 25.90 30.12 -11.48
N HIS A 175 26.60 29.00 -11.22
CA HIS A 175 28.07 28.99 -11.16
C HIS A 175 28.69 29.26 -12.52
N SER A 176 28.14 28.71 -13.60
CA SER A 176 28.63 28.97 -14.96
C SER A 176 28.53 30.45 -15.32
N TYR A 177 27.42 31.12 -14.96
CA TYR A 177 27.25 32.56 -15.16
C TYR A 177 28.25 33.37 -14.33
N ARG A 178 28.42 33.02 -13.05
CA ARG A 178 29.38 33.67 -12.15
C ARG A 178 30.79 33.62 -12.73
N ASP A 179 31.24 32.42 -13.11
CA ASP A 179 32.60 32.18 -13.61
C ASP A 179 32.83 32.91 -14.95
N ALA A 180 31.82 32.95 -15.83
CA ALA A 180 31.90 33.66 -17.11
C ALA A 180 32.00 35.19 -16.96
N ASN A 181 31.52 35.74 -15.85
CA ASN A 181 31.55 37.19 -15.57
C ASN A 181 32.67 37.59 -14.58
N GLY A 182 33.51 36.64 -14.15
CA GLY A 182 34.61 36.91 -13.22
C GLY A 182 34.12 37.38 -11.84
N ILE A 183 32.94 36.94 -11.41
CA ILE A 183 32.35 37.30 -10.11
C ILE A 183 32.92 36.36 -9.05
N ASP A 184 33.45 36.89 -7.94
CA ASP A 184 33.95 36.07 -6.84
C ASP A 184 32.79 35.40 -6.08
N GLU A 185 32.98 34.16 -5.62
CA GLU A 185 31.95 33.40 -4.88
C GLU A 185 31.53 34.07 -3.56
N ASN A 186 32.42 34.84 -2.94
CA ASN A 186 32.14 35.56 -1.71
C ASN A 186 31.47 36.92 -1.95
N ASP A 187 31.41 37.39 -3.19
CA ASP A 187 30.85 38.68 -3.58
C ASP A 187 29.66 38.47 -4.52
N ILE A 188 28.55 37.98 -3.97
CA ILE A 188 27.30 37.81 -4.72
C ILE A 188 26.78 39.19 -5.08
N SER A 189 27.18 39.64 -6.27
CA SER A 189 26.73 40.89 -6.85
C SER A 189 25.23 40.85 -7.14
N SER A 190 24.63 42.04 -7.26
CA SER A 190 23.24 42.19 -7.71
C SER A 190 22.99 41.52 -9.08
N GLN A 191 24.03 41.39 -9.91
CA GLN A 191 23.94 40.69 -11.19
C GLN A 191 23.67 39.19 -11.03
N CYS A 192 24.32 38.53 -10.07
CA CYS A 192 24.05 37.13 -9.75
C CYS A 192 22.63 36.94 -9.20
N ALA A 193 22.18 37.83 -8.32
CA ALA A 193 20.81 37.78 -7.79
C ALA A 193 19.76 37.93 -8.90
N SER A 194 19.94 38.88 -9.82
CA SER A 194 19.08 39.05 -11.00
C SER A 194 19.08 37.81 -11.90
N TYR A 195 20.25 37.22 -12.16
CA TYR A 195 20.34 36.02 -12.98
C TYR A 195 19.64 34.81 -12.33
N ILE A 196 19.72 34.64 -11.01
CA ILE A 196 18.97 33.59 -10.30
C ILE A 196 17.46 33.79 -10.44
N ILE A 197 16.98 35.04 -10.37
CA ILE A 197 15.57 35.37 -10.58
C ILE A 197 15.14 35.05 -12.03
N ASP A 198 16.02 35.28 -13.01
CA ASP A 198 15.75 34.92 -14.40
C ASP A 198 15.70 33.41 -14.60
N LEU A 199 16.63 32.65 -13.98
CA LEU A 199 16.59 31.18 -13.95
C LEU A 199 15.32 30.64 -13.30
N TRP A 200 14.76 31.34 -12.31
CA TRP A 200 13.48 30.95 -11.73
C TRP A 200 12.36 30.98 -12.78
N ASN A 201 12.38 31.92 -13.72
CA ASN A 201 11.37 32.06 -14.79
C ASN A 201 11.75 31.33 -16.08
N ASP A 202 12.91 30.68 -16.13
CA ASP A 202 13.35 29.91 -17.28
C ASP A 202 12.37 28.75 -17.58
N PRO A 203 12.00 28.52 -18.85
CA PRO A 203 11.07 27.46 -19.24
C PRO A 203 11.49 26.04 -18.82
N GLU A 204 12.79 25.72 -18.85
CA GLU A 204 13.30 24.41 -18.46
C GLU A 204 13.15 24.21 -16.94
N HIS A 205 13.54 25.20 -16.15
CA HIS A 205 13.39 25.15 -14.69
C HIS A 205 11.91 25.17 -14.26
N LEU A 206 11.05 25.89 -14.98
CA LEU A 206 9.59 25.83 -14.81
C LEU A 206 9.06 24.43 -15.06
N ALA A 207 9.47 23.78 -16.15
CA ALA A 207 9.03 22.43 -16.49
C ALA A 207 9.46 21.40 -15.42
N LEU A 208 10.71 21.47 -14.94
CA LEU A 208 11.20 20.59 -13.87
C LEU A 208 10.43 20.78 -12.57
N ARG A 209 10.21 22.04 -12.16
CA ARG A 209 9.44 22.38 -10.95
C ARG A 209 8.01 21.86 -11.02
N TRP A 210 7.32 22.10 -12.13
CA TRP A 210 5.93 21.63 -12.28
C TRP A 210 5.84 20.11 -12.42
N THR A 211 6.85 19.46 -13.02
CA THR A 211 6.95 17.99 -13.02
C THR A 211 7.12 17.46 -11.60
N HIS A 212 8.00 18.05 -10.80
CA HIS A 212 8.17 17.71 -9.39
C HIS A 212 6.86 17.86 -8.59
N VAL A 213 6.19 19.01 -8.71
CA VAL A 213 4.90 19.26 -8.05
C VAL A 213 3.83 18.27 -8.51
N GLY A 214 3.73 18.01 -9.82
CA GLY A 214 2.76 17.07 -10.37
C GLY A 214 2.96 15.64 -9.86
N LEU A 215 4.21 15.18 -9.76
CA LEU A 215 4.55 13.87 -9.19
C LEU A 215 4.20 13.80 -7.69
N LEU A 216 4.49 14.86 -6.91
CA LEU A 216 4.10 14.95 -5.50
C LEU A 216 2.58 14.87 -5.34
N THR A 217 1.83 15.67 -6.11
CA THR A 217 0.36 15.68 -6.06
C THR A 217 -0.22 14.34 -6.45
N ALA A 218 0.29 13.68 -7.49
CA ALA A 218 -0.15 12.34 -7.87
C ALA A 218 0.18 11.31 -6.80
N GLY A 219 1.40 11.34 -6.25
CA GLY A 219 1.84 10.45 -5.17
C GLY A 219 0.93 10.57 -3.93
N GLU A 220 0.68 11.79 -3.48
CA GLU A 220 -0.19 12.06 -2.32
C GLU A 220 -1.65 11.72 -2.63
N GLY A 221 -2.14 11.98 -3.85
CA GLY A 221 -3.48 11.60 -4.27
C GLY A 221 -3.73 10.09 -4.18
N PHE A 222 -2.78 9.27 -4.66
CA PHE A 222 -2.84 7.81 -4.48
C PHE A 222 -2.76 7.39 -3.01
N TYR A 223 -1.95 8.09 -2.22
CA TYR A 223 -1.81 7.82 -0.79
C TYR A 223 -3.11 8.10 -0.02
N LEU A 224 -3.71 9.28 -0.20
CA LEU A 224 -4.96 9.65 0.45
C LEU A 224 -6.13 8.79 -0.01
N TYR A 225 -6.20 8.46 -1.32
CA TYR A 225 -7.22 7.54 -1.82
C TYR A 225 -7.08 6.15 -1.15
N ASN A 226 -5.85 5.70 -0.92
CA ASN A 226 -5.58 4.49 -0.15
C ASN A 226 -6.04 4.62 1.31
N THR A 227 -5.83 5.75 1.96
CA THR A 227 -6.30 5.99 3.33
C THR A 227 -7.83 5.96 3.43
N VAL A 228 -8.53 6.57 2.46
CA VAL A 228 -10.00 6.62 2.44
C VAL A 228 -10.62 5.25 2.14
N THR A 229 -9.99 4.45 1.29
CA THR A 229 -10.53 3.15 0.84
C THR A 229 -9.95 1.94 1.59
N GLY A 230 -8.89 2.15 2.36
CA GLY A 230 -8.04 1.12 2.98
C GLY A 230 -8.46 0.64 4.36
N ILE A 231 -7.53 -0.08 5.00
CA ILE A 231 -7.70 -0.82 6.25
C ILE A 231 -7.76 0.15 7.44
N GLY A 232 -8.62 -0.13 8.42
CA GLY A 232 -8.84 0.76 9.57
C GLY A 232 -7.56 1.10 10.33
N MET A 233 -7.35 2.39 10.63
CA MET A 233 -6.18 2.92 11.36
C MET A 233 -6.31 2.88 12.90
N LEU A 234 -7.41 2.35 13.42
CA LEU A 234 -7.69 2.27 14.84
C LEU A 234 -7.39 0.86 15.36
N SER A 235 -6.34 0.72 16.16
CA SER A 235 -6.08 -0.46 16.99
C SER A 235 -6.73 -0.29 18.36
N LYS A 236 -7.18 -1.40 18.97
CA LYS A 236 -7.43 -1.45 20.42
C LYS A 236 -6.08 -1.44 21.15
N GLU A 237 -6.01 -0.83 22.32
CA GLU A 237 -4.81 -0.87 23.17
C GLU A 237 -4.45 -2.34 23.49
N ARG A 238 -3.29 -2.77 23.00
CA ARG A 238 -2.66 -4.04 23.35
C ARG A 238 -1.22 -3.75 23.78
N PRO A 239 -0.67 -4.48 24.76
CA PRO A 239 0.74 -4.35 25.10
C PRO A 239 1.61 -4.81 23.92
N GLY A 240 2.63 -4.01 23.58
CA GLY A 240 3.58 -4.27 22.49
C GLY A 240 3.34 -3.44 21.22
N LEU A 241 4.27 -3.51 20.26
CA LEU A 241 4.15 -2.83 18.96
C LEU A 241 3.52 -3.79 17.95
N SER A 242 2.26 -3.56 17.56
CA SER A 242 1.61 -4.36 16.53
C SER A 242 1.93 -3.85 15.12
N ALA A 243 1.67 -4.69 14.10
CA ALA A 243 1.77 -4.29 12.71
C ALA A 243 0.85 -3.09 12.38
N GLN A 244 -0.31 -3.02 13.02
CA GLN A 244 -1.26 -1.92 12.87
C GLN A 244 -0.72 -0.63 13.50
N ASP A 245 -0.07 -0.71 14.67
CA ASP A 245 0.55 0.45 15.31
C ASP A 245 1.71 1.00 14.46
N LEU A 246 2.55 0.12 13.92
CA LEU A 246 3.63 0.53 13.02
C LEU A 246 3.09 1.22 11.76
N HIS A 247 2.05 0.66 11.15
CA HIS A 247 1.39 1.29 10.00
C HIS A 247 0.79 2.66 10.35
N ARG A 248 0.15 2.79 11.52
CA ARG A 248 -0.38 4.07 12.02
C ARG A 248 0.72 5.10 12.26
N TYR A 249 1.84 4.71 12.89
CA TYR A 249 2.96 5.61 13.09
C TYR A 249 3.57 6.05 11.76
N ALA A 250 3.77 5.11 10.83
CA ALA A 250 4.24 5.45 9.48
C ALA A 250 3.30 6.44 8.79
N PHE A 251 1.98 6.30 8.95
CA PHE A 251 1.00 7.23 8.40
C PHE A 251 1.17 8.65 8.95
N PHE A 252 1.27 8.81 10.27
CA PHE A 252 1.44 10.13 10.86
C PHE A 252 2.83 10.73 10.57
N THR A 253 3.88 9.90 10.58
CA THR A 253 5.22 10.33 10.18
C THR A 253 5.22 10.84 8.74
N HIS A 254 4.60 10.13 7.80
CA HIS A 254 4.43 10.58 6.41
C HIS A 254 3.73 11.94 6.36
N ALA A 255 2.59 12.10 7.03
CA ALA A 255 1.83 13.35 7.03
C ALA A 255 2.65 14.53 7.58
N SER A 256 3.41 14.32 8.67
CA SER A 256 4.30 15.33 9.23
C SER A 256 5.45 15.70 8.28
N LEU A 257 6.05 14.72 7.61
CA LEU A 257 7.11 14.96 6.63
C LEU A 257 6.57 15.69 5.39
N MET A 258 5.37 15.37 4.92
CA MET A 258 4.71 16.09 3.81
C MET A 258 4.46 17.55 4.16
N LEU A 259 3.97 17.82 5.38
CA LEU A 259 3.80 19.21 5.85
C LEU A 259 5.14 19.96 5.89
N ALA A 260 6.20 19.32 6.41
CA ALA A 260 7.54 19.89 6.40
C ALA A 260 8.05 20.16 4.97
N GLN A 261 7.80 19.24 4.03
CA GLN A 261 8.16 19.38 2.62
C GLN A 261 7.48 20.60 1.97
N ILE A 262 6.18 20.80 2.24
CA ILE A 262 5.43 21.96 1.74
C ILE A 262 6.02 23.26 2.28
N ILE A 263 6.28 23.34 3.59
CA ILE A 263 6.86 24.52 4.23
C ILE A 263 8.24 24.83 3.64
N LEU A 264 9.10 23.81 3.50
CA LEU A 264 10.42 23.95 2.91
C LEU A 264 10.33 24.38 1.44
N GLY A 265 9.39 23.86 0.66
CA GLY A 265 9.15 24.26 -0.72
C GLY A 265 8.74 25.74 -0.87
N VAL A 266 7.89 26.24 0.04
CA VAL A 266 7.51 27.66 0.08
C VAL A 266 8.71 28.55 0.40
N PHE A 267 9.51 28.20 1.42
CA PHE A 267 10.71 28.97 1.76
C PHE A 267 11.76 28.92 0.66
N THR A 268 11.96 27.76 0.04
CA THR A 268 12.86 27.58 -1.12
C THR A 268 12.45 28.51 -2.27
N THR A 269 11.15 28.60 -2.54
CA THR A 269 10.58 29.49 -3.57
C THR A 269 10.82 30.96 -3.25
N GLU A 270 10.58 31.38 -2.00
CA GLU A 270 10.77 32.77 -1.57
C GLU A 270 12.25 33.19 -1.57
N VAL A 271 13.15 32.28 -1.19
CA VAL A 271 14.60 32.56 -1.22
C VAL A 271 15.11 32.65 -2.65
N LEU A 272 14.65 31.77 -3.55
CA LEU A 272 14.99 31.84 -4.97
C LEU A 272 14.44 33.11 -5.63
N SER A 273 13.23 33.54 -5.30
CA SER A 273 12.62 34.76 -5.88
C SER A 273 13.36 36.05 -5.47
N ARG A 274 14.15 36.00 -4.39
CA ARG A 274 15.01 37.10 -3.92
C ARG A 274 16.45 36.98 -4.40
N GLY A 275 16.83 35.86 -5.04
CA GLY A 275 18.21 35.59 -5.45
C GLY A 275 19.18 35.36 -4.28
N ASP A 276 18.70 34.92 -3.12
CA ASP A 276 19.55 34.65 -1.93
C ASP A 276 20.22 33.27 -2.05
N HIS A 277 21.46 33.29 -2.55
CA HIS A 277 22.29 32.11 -2.79
C HIS A 277 22.51 31.26 -1.52
N TRP A 278 22.90 31.88 -0.41
CA TRP A 278 23.35 31.13 0.77
C TRP A 278 22.19 30.38 1.42
N SER A 279 21.04 31.04 1.52
CA SER A 279 19.83 30.41 2.05
C SER A 279 19.33 29.28 1.13
N ILE A 280 19.48 29.40 -0.20
CA ILE A 280 18.95 28.37 -1.11
C ILE A 280 19.72 27.05 -1.01
N ILE A 281 21.03 27.09 -0.76
CA ILE A 281 21.80 25.85 -0.57
C ILE A 281 21.29 25.11 0.67
N GLY A 282 21.19 25.81 1.81
CA GLY A 282 20.73 25.20 3.06
C GLY A 282 19.30 24.66 2.96
N LEU A 283 18.38 25.46 2.43
CA LEU A 283 16.98 25.04 2.23
C LEU A 283 16.86 23.92 1.21
N GLY A 284 17.61 23.97 0.11
CA GLY A 284 17.63 22.93 -0.92
C GLY A 284 18.10 21.58 -0.38
N VAL A 285 19.15 21.57 0.44
CA VAL A 285 19.62 20.34 1.12
C VAL A 285 18.56 19.81 2.09
N ALA A 286 17.97 20.67 2.93
CA ALA A 286 16.93 20.27 3.87
C ALA A 286 15.69 19.71 3.15
N HIS A 287 15.23 20.41 2.11
CA HIS A 287 14.08 20.03 1.29
C HIS A 287 14.31 18.69 0.57
N THR A 288 15.54 18.46 0.09
CA THR A 288 15.94 17.18 -0.51
C THR A 288 15.94 16.05 0.52
N ALA A 289 16.54 16.27 1.70
CA ALA A 289 16.63 15.26 2.75
C ALA A 289 15.25 14.82 3.26
N VAL A 290 14.34 15.76 3.51
CA VAL A 290 12.95 15.45 3.90
C VAL A 290 12.24 14.71 2.77
N GLY A 291 12.39 15.17 1.52
CA GLY A 291 11.78 14.57 0.34
C GLY A 291 12.17 13.11 0.12
N PHE A 292 13.43 12.73 0.36
CA PHE A 292 13.86 11.33 0.29
C PHE A 292 13.45 10.50 1.50
N THR A 293 13.29 11.12 2.68
CA THR A 293 12.88 10.40 3.89
C THR A 293 11.46 9.86 3.76
N ILE A 294 10.56 10.58 3.09
CA ILE A 294 9.16 10.19 2.87
C ILE A 294 9.02 8.78 2.25
N PRO A 295 9.52 8.52 1.02
CA PRO A 295 9.39 7.20 0.41
C PRO A 295 10.12 6.10 1.18
N LEU A 296 11.21 6.43 1.90
CA LEU A 296 11.92 5.47 2.75
C LEU A 296 11.07 5.01 3.93
N VAL A 297 10.37 5.92 4.61
CA VAL A 297 9.43 5.58 5.70
C VAL A 297 8.29 4.72 5.17
N MET A 298 7.72 5.08 4.02
CA MET A 298 6.62 4.32 3.41
C MET A 298 7.03 2.89 3.03
N ILE A 299 8.17 2.74 2.33
CA ILE A 299 8.67 1.42 1.91
C ILE A 299 9.11 0.60 3.13
N GLY A 300 9.87 1.21 4.03
CA GLY A 300 10.39 0.56 5.23
C GLY A 300 9.27 0.03 6.13
N SER A 301 8.25 0.84 6.39
CA SER A 301 7.07 0.42 7.16
C SER A 301 6.29 -0.69 6.46
N GLY A 302 6.07 -0.60 5.14
CA GLY A 302 5.41 -1.65 4.37
C GLY A 302 6.13 -3.00 4.45
N VAL A 303 7.46 -3.00 4.34
CA VAL A 303 8.29 -4.21 4.49
C VAL A 303 8.23 -4.76 5.92
N ALA A 304 8.34 -3.90 6.92
CA ALA A 304 8.31 -4.29 8.33
C ALA A 304 6.94 -4.90 8.73
N VAL A 305 5.84 -4.23 8.38
CA VAL A 305 4.46 -4.73 8.57
C VAL A 305 4.29 -6.10 7.92
N ARG A 306 4.75 -6.28 6.68
CA ARG A 306 4.65 -7.58 5.99
C ARG A 306 5.43 -8.69 6.70
N ARG A 307 6.57 -8.37 7.32
CA ARG A 307 7.33 -9.35 8.12
C ARG A 307 6.62 -9.70 9.41
N MET A 308 6.05 -8.71 10.09
CA MET A 308 5.29 -8.91 11.33
C MET A 308 4.05 -9.78 11.12
N LEU A 309 3.39 -9.68 9.98
CA LEU A 309 2.22 -10.50 9.63
C LEU A 309 2.56 -11.95 9.24
N LYS A 310 3.84 -12.30 9.15
CA LYS A 310 4.31 -13.66 8.81
C LYS A 310 4.90 -14.43 9.99
N MET A 311 5.05 -13.77 11.14
CA MET A 311 5.52 -14.36 12.39
C MET A 311 4.33 -14.77 13.23
#